data_AF-A0A2E8CLN6-F1
#
_entry.id   AF-A0A2E8CLN6-F1
#
_cell.length_a   1.000
_cell.length_b   1.000
_cell.length_c   1.000
_cell.angle_alpha   90.00
_cell.angle_beta   90.00
_cell.angle_gamma   90.00
#
_symmetry.space_group_name_H-M   'P 1'
#
loop_
_entity.id
_entity.type
_entity.pdbx_description
1 polymer ?
#
loop_
_entity_poly.entity_id
_entity_poly.type
_entity_poly.pdbx_seq_one_letter_code
_entity_poly.pdbx_strand_id
1 'polypeptide(L)' 'MSYLGEMRVFPVPTRTRPSAHVRQNNTSQVRIKVEIAPEKLLELIRNRVLSASDLRCLDYKSKNALRELCLWACLE' A
#
# COMPACT_ATOMS: atom_id res chain seq x y z
N MET A 1 23.20 42.71 -32.39
CA MET A 1 21.72 42.66 -32.47
C MET A 1 21.28 41.24 -32.19
N SER A 2 20.27 41.12 -31.34
CA SER A 2 19.99 39.98 -30.47
C SER A 2 19.33 38.80 -31.19
N TYR A 3 19.75 37.58 -30.83
CA TYR A 3 19.08 36.33 -31.18
C TYR A 3 17.75 36.24 -30.42
N LEU A 4 16.62 36.35 -31.11
CA LEU A 4 15.31 35.95 -30.60
C LEU A 4 15.01 34.55 -31.14
N GLY A 5 15.36 33.54 -30.34
CA GLY A 5 14.98 32.16 -30.60
C GLY A 5 13.49 31.96 -30.30
N GLU A 6 12.70 31.66 -31.32
CA GLU A 6 11.31 31.24 -31.15
C GLU A 6 11.25 29.82 -30.58
N MET A 7 10.94 29.73 -29.29
CA MET A 7 10.77 28.46 -28.59
C MET A 7 9.34 27.94 -28.86
N ARG A 8 9.19 27.04 -29.85
CA ARG A 8 7.91 26.35 -30.10
C ARG A 8 7.73 25.24 -29.05
N VAL A 9 6.78 25.43 -28.15
CA VAL A 9 6.33 24.40 -27.21
C VAL A 9 5.46 23.40 -27.97
N PHE A 10 5.94 22.17 -28.12
CA PHE A 10 5.14 21.07 -28.64
C PHE A 10 4.28 20.47 -27.50
N PRO A 11 2.98 20.23 -27.71
CA PRO A 11 2.15 19.58 -26.70
C PRO A 11 2.59 18.13 -26.52
N VAL A 12 2.88 17.75 -25.27
CA VAL A 12 3.16 16.36 -24.87
C VAL A 12 1.87 15.54 -25.05
N PRO A 13 1.91 14.35 -25.68
CA PRO A 13 0.74 13.50 -25.79
C PRO A 13 0.30 13.03 -24.41
N THR A 14 -0.87 13.48 -23.95
CA THR A 14 -1.52 12.95 -22.75
C THR A 14 -2.02 11.54 -23.06
N ARG A 15 -1.39 10.54 -22.43
CA ARG A 15 -1.84 9.14 -22.47
C ARG A 15 -3.16 9.03 -21.68
N THR A 16 -4.27 9.27 -22.35
CA THR A 16 -5.61 8.88 -21.88
C THR A 16 -5.66 7.35 -21.78
N ARG A 17 -5.63 6.82 -20.56
CA ARG A 17 -5.97 5.41 -20.32
C ARG A 17 -7.50 5.26 -20.37
N PRO A 18 -8.03 4.26 -21.09
CA PRO A 18 -9.46 4.02 -21.12
C PRO A 18 -9.98 3.52 -19.76
N SER A 19 -11.20 3.97 -19.48
CA SER A 19 -12.07 3.64 -18.35
C SER A 19 -12.10 2.13 -18.04
N ALA A 20 -11.80 1.77 -16.79
CA ALA A 20 -12.22 0.50 -16.23
C ALA A 20 -13.43 0.77 -15.33
N HIS A 21 -14.63 0.51 -15.86
CA HIS A 21 -15.79 0.26 -15.01
C HIS A 21 -15.47 -0.96 -14.15
N VAL A 22 -15.02 -0.72 -12.91
CA VAL A 22 -14.91 -1.75 -11.89
C VAL A 22 -16.33 -2.22 -11.60
N ARG A 23 -16.69 -3.38 -12.17
CA ARG A 23 -17.85 -4.15 -11.72
C ARG A 23 -17.66 -4.40 -10.22
N GLN A 24 -18.45 -3.72 -9.41
CA GLN A 24 -18.58 -4.03 -7.99
C GLN A 24 -19.29 -5.37 -7.89
N ASN A 25 -18.52 -6.45 -7.91
CA ASN A 25 -19.02 -7.75 -7.50
C ASN A 25 -19.26 -7.65 -6.00
N ASN A 26 -20.53 -7.53 -5.61
CA ASN A 26 -20.98 -7.49 -4.23
C ASN A 26 -20.84 -8.89 -3.62
N THR A 27 -19.61 -9.35 -3.45
CA THR A 27 -19.32 -10.53 -2.65
C THR A 27 -19.56 -10.11 -1.21
N SER A 28 -20.57 -10.68 -0.58
CA SER A 28 -20.85 -10.52 0.84
C SER A 28 -19.69 -11.16 1.62
N GLN A 29 -18.56 -10.47 1.71
CA GLN A 29 -17.39 -10.91 2.45
C GLN A 29 -17.77 -10.93 3.93
N VAL A 30 -17.98 -12.13 4.46
CA VAL A 30 -18.13 -12.36 5.89
C VAL A 30 -16.84 -11.91 6.56
N ARG A 31 -16.91 -10.82 7.33
CA ARG A 31 -15.77 -10.31 8.10
C ARG A 31 -15.73 -11.05 9.43
N ILE A 32 -14.70 -11.86 9.62
CA ILE A 32 -14.42 -12.53 10.89
C ILE A 32 -13.45 -11.63 11.67
N LYS A 33 -13.83 -11.25 12.90
CA LYS A 33 -12.93 -10.55 13.82
C LYS A 33 -12.11 -11.58 14.59
N VAL A 34 -10.80 -11.45 14.51
CA VAL A 34 -9.84 -12.28 15.27
C VAL A 34 -8.96 -11.34 16.08
N GLU A 35 -8.71 -11.69 17.34
CA GLU A 35 -7.78 -10.99 18.21
C GLU A 35 -6.52 -11.84 18.38
N ILE A 36 -5.35 -11.23 18.20
CA ILE A 36 -4.06 -11.90 18.27
C ILE A 36 -3.14 -11.09 19.19
N ALA A 37 -2.40 -11.80 20.04
CA ALA A 37 -1.39 -11.19 20.88
C ALA A 37 -0.21 -10.65 20.03
N PRO A 38 0.38 -9.49 20.37
CA PRO A 38 1.49 -8.90 19.60
C PRO A 38 2.69 -9.85 19.43
N GLU A 39 2.99 -10.66 20.44
CA GLU A 39 4.11 -11.60 20.44
C GLU A 39 3.88 -12.72 19.41
N LYS A 40 2.64 -13.20 19.29
CA LYS A 40 2.28 -14.17 18.26
C LYS A 40 2.27 -13.57 16.86
N LEU A 41 1.84 -12.32 16.74
CA LEU A 41 1.92 -11.61 15.46
C LEU A 41 3.40 -11.45 15.03
N LEU A 42 4.30 -11.12 15.97
CA LEU A 42 5.73 -11.03 15.72
C LEU A 42 6.33 -12.36 15.25
N GLU A 43 6.00 -13.47 15.92
CA GLU A 43 6.44 -14.82 15.55
C GLU A 43 6.01 -15.17 14.12
N LEU A 44 4.76 -14.87 13.75
CA LEU A 44 4.25 -15.10 12.39
C LEU A 44 4.97 -14.25 11.33
N ILE A 45 5.33 -13.02 11.65
CA ILE A 45 6.09 -12.13 10.76
C ILE A 45 7.53 -12.64 10.60
N ARG A 46 8.20 -13.03 11.70
CA ARG A 46 9.56 -13.59 11.69
C ARG A 46 9.65 -14.84 10.84
N ASN A 47 8.68 -15.74 10.99
CA ASN A 47 8.58 -16.98 10.22
C ASN A 47 8.11 -16.78 8.77
N ARG A 48 7.93 -15.53 8.31
CA ARG A 48 7.47 -15.16 6.95
C ARG A 48 6.10 -15.75 6.58
N VAL A 49 5.30 -16.11 7.57
CA VAL A 49 3.91 -16.57 7.38
C VAL A 49 3.00 -15.39 7.07
N LEU A 50 3.30 -14.22 7.66
CA LEU A 50 2.64 -12.96 7.39
C LEU A 50 3.65 -11.90 6.97
N SER A 51 3.27 -11.05 6.02
CA SER A 51 3.99 -9.84 5.64
C SER A 51 3.18 -8.59 6.00
N ALA A 52 3.83 -7.43 6.01
CA ALA A 52 3.15 -6.15 6.23
C ALA A 52 2.03 -5.88 5.19
N SER A 53 2.14 -6.45 3.99
CA SER A 53 1.16 -6.29 2.92
C SER A 53 -0.14 -7.07 3.17
N ASP A 54 -0.08 -8.14 3.97
CA ASP A 54 -1.23 -8.98 4.30
C ASP A 54 -2.13 -8.31 5.35
N LEU A 55 -1.60 -7.33 6.07
CA LEU A 55 -2.23 -6.69 7.21
C LEU A 55 -2.73 -5.30 6.82
N ARG A 56 -4.06 -5.09 6.94
CA ARG A 56 -4.68 -3.78 6.72
C ARG A 56 -5.01 -3.12 8.05
N CYS A 57 -4.28 -2.06 8.39
CA CYS A 57 -4.57 -1.22 9.54
C CYS A 57 -5.52 -0.08 9.15
N LEU A 58 -6.55 0.18 9.97
CA LEU A 58 -7.49 1.29 9.76
C LEU A 58 -7.08 2.55 10.53
N ASP A 59 -6.35 2.39 11.63
CA ASP A 59 -5.94 3.49 12.50
C ASP A 59 -4.41 3.63 12.59
N TYR A 60 -3.97 4.84 12.92
CA TYR A 60 -2.56 5.20 12.99
C TYR A 60 -1.81 4.41 14.07
N LYS A 61 -2.45 4.13 15.23
CA LYS A 61 -1.81 3.44 16.35
C LYS A 61 -1.47 2.00 15.95
N SER A 62 -2.42 1.29 15.35
CA SER A 62 -2.23 -0.07 14.82
C SER A 62 -1.16 -0.10 13.74
N LYS A 63 -1.13 0.89 12.84
CA LYS A 63 -0.09 0.99 11.80
C LYS A 63 1.30 1.18 12.39
N ASN A 64 1.44 2.03 13.41
CA ASN A 64 2.71 2.25 14.07
C ASN A 64 3.18 1.00 14.82
N ALA A 65 2.29 0.35 15.57
CA ALA A 65 2.59 -0.91 16.25
C ALA A 65 3.04 -2.00 15.27
N LEU A 66 2.33 -2.15 14.14
CA LEU A 66 2.70 -3.12 13.12
C LEU A 66 4.07 -2.82 12.51
N ARG A 67 4.37 -1.54 12.26
CA ARG A 67 5.68 -1.12 11.75
C ARG A 67 6.81 -1.53 12.69
N GLU A 68 6.67 -1.26 14.00
CA GLU A 68 7.67 -1.65 15.00
C GLU A 68 7.88 -3.16 15.02
N LEU A 69 6.79 -3.95 15.00
CA LEU A 69 6.88 -5.41 14.93
C LEU A 69 7.62 -5.90 13.68
N CYS A 70 7.36 -5.31 12.51
CA CYS A 70 8.07 -5.64 11.28
C CYS A 70 9.56 -5.27 11.35
N LEU A 71 9.92 -4.15 11.99
CA LEU A 71 11.32 -3.77 12.18
C LEU A 71 12.02 -4.75 13.12
N TRP A 72 11.40 -5.10 14.24
CA TRP A 72 11.95 -6.08 15.19
C TRP A 72 12.12 -7.48 14.58
N ALA A 73 11.27 -7.87 13.64
CA ALA A 73 11.40 -9.13 12.93
C ALA A 73 12.59 -9.17 11.95
N CYS A 74 13.16 -8.02 11.57
CA CYS A 74 14.28 -7.92 10.64
C CYS A 74 15.64 -7.66 11.33
N LEU A 75 15.63 -7.34 12.63
CA LEU A 75 16.84 -7.09 13.41
C LEU A 75 17.42 -8.35 14.06
N GLU A 76 16.65 -9.44 14.07
CA GLU A 76 17.10 -10.78 14.47
C GLU A 76 17.50 -11.59 13.24
#